data_AF-A0A2U3YZ32-F1
#
_entry.id   AF-A0A2U3YZ32-F1
#
_cell.length_a   1.000
_cell.length_b   1.000
_cell.length_c   1.000
_cell.angle_alpha   90.00
_cell.angle_beta   90.00
_cell.angle_gamma   90.00
#
_symmetry.space_group_name_H-M   'P 1'
#
loop_
_entity.id
_entity.type
_entity.pdbx_description
1 polymer ?
#
loop_
_entity_poly.entity_id
_entity_poly.type
_entity_poly.pdbx_seq_one_letter_code
_entity_poly.pdbx_strand_id
1 'polypeptide(L)'
;EQMNRMSYNEKSDIWSLGCLLYELCALMPPFTAFNQKELAGKIREGKFRRIPYRYSDELNDIITRMLNLKDYHRPSVEEILENPLIADLVAEEQRRNPERRGRRSEPEKLQDSSPVLGELKLKELQLQERERALKAREERLEQKERELCVRERLAEDKLARAESLLKNYSLLKEQKFLCLASGPELFDLPSSIIKKKVHFSGESKENVMRSENSESLLTSKSKCKDLKKRLHAAQLRAQALSDIEKNYQLKSRQILGMR
;
A
#
# COMPACT_ATOMS: atom_id res chain seq x y z
N GLU A 1 -16.16 7.88 8.07
CA GLU A 1 -15.22 8.67 8.91
C GLU A 1 -13.75 8.22 8.87
N GLN A 2 -13.43 6.98 9.22
CA GLN A 2 -12.03 6.52 9.43
C GLN A 2 -11.10 6.72 8.23
N MET A 3 -11.62 6.51 7.03
CA MET A 3 -10.87 6.66 5.78
C MET A 3 -10.48 8.12 5.46
N ASN A 4 -11.21 9.09 6.02
CA ASN A 4 -10.94 10.51 5.85
C ASN A 4 -10.17 11.11 7.04
N ARG A 5 -9.63 10.27 7.94
CA ARG A 5 -8.95 10.68 9.19
C ARG A 5 -9.83 11.53 10.13
N MET A 6 -11.14 11.36 10.07
CA MET A 6 -12.04 11.97 11.05
C MET A 6 -12.02 11.15 12.35
N SER A 7 -12.21 11.81 13.50
CA SER A 7 -12.29 11.12 14.79
C SER A 7 -13.44 10.11 14.77
N TYR A 8 -13.16 8.93 15.32
CA TYR A 8 -14.17 7.91 15.58
C TYR A 8 -15.31 8.47 16.44
N ASN A 9 -16.54 8.09 16.12
CA ASN A 9 -17.75 8.40 16.89
C ASN A 9 -18.67 7.18 16.94
N GLU A 10 -19.70 7.23 17.78
CA GLU A 10 -20.71 6.18 17.91
C GLU A 10 -21.43 5.87 16.58
N LYS A 11 -21.54 6.86 15.69
CA LYS A 11 -22.11 6.65 14.35
C LYS A 11 -21.20 5.83 13.44
N SER A 12 -19.89 5.78 13.68
CA SER A 12 -18.98 4.84 13.02
C SER A 12 -19.34 3.39 13.36
N ASP A 13 -19.83 3.12 14.58
CA ASP A 13 -20.32 1.78 14.96
C ASP A 13 -21.64 1.44 14.28
N ILE A 14 -22.54 2.42 14.14
CA ILE A 14 -23.80 2.21 13.40
C ILE A 14 -23.52 1.80 11.96
N TRP A 15 -22.51 2.40 11.33
CA TRP A 15 -22.08 2.00 9.99
C TRP A 15 -21.53 0.57 9.96
N SER A 16 -20.65 0.21 10.89
CA SER A 16 -20.06 -1.14 10.93
C SER A 16 -21.12 -2.21 11.23
N LEU A 17 -22.09 -1.92 12.11
CA LEU A 17 -23.26 -2.76 12.34
C LEU A 17 -24.12 -2.88 11.07
N GLY A 18 -24.32 -1.78 10.34
CA GLY A 18 -25.03 -1.81 9.05
C GLY A 18 -24.35 -2.74 8.04
N CYS A 19 -23.01 -2.72 7.96
CA CYS A 19 -22.24 -3.64 7.13
C CYS A 19 -22.45 -5.10 7.55
N LEU A 20 -22.40 -5.38 8.85
CA LEU A 20 -22.61 -6.72 9.41
C LEU A 20 -24.02 -7.24 9.07
N LEU A 21 -25.06 -6.43 9.32
CA LEU A 21 -26.45 -6.82 9.03
C LEU A 21 -26.68 -7.05 7.54
N TYR A 22 -26.11 -6.19 6.69
CA TYR A 22 -26.15 -6.39 5.26
C TYR A 22 -25.52 -7.73 4.86
N GLU A 23 -24.33 -8.03 5.39
CA GLU A 23 -23.60 -9.26 5.07
C GLU A 23 -24.34 -10.51 5.56
N LEU A 24 -25.00 -10.46 6.72
CA LEU A 24 -25.86 -11.54 7.20
C LEU A 24 -27.05 -11.80 6.26
N CYS A 25 -27.56 -10.77 5.60
CA CYS A 25 -28.68 -10.90 4.66
C CYS A 25 -28.22 -11.33 3.25
N ALA A 26 -27.16 -10.72 2.74
CA ALA A 26 -26.69 -10.90 1.36
C ALA A 26 -25.61 -11.98 1.22
N LEU A 27 -25.07 -12.48 2.33
CA LEU A 27 -23.91 -13.38 2.42
C LEU A 27 -22.66 -12.84 1.73
N MET A 28 -22.61 -11.53 1.54
CA MET A 28 -21.52 -10.78 0.94
C MET A 28 -21.53 -9.37 1.53
N PRO A 29 -20.36 -8.73 1.71
CA PRO A 29 -20.29 -7.37 2.22
C PRO A 29 -20.88 -6.35 1.22
N PRO A 30 -21.39 -5.20 1.69
CA PRO A 30 -22.02 -4.19 0.84
C PRO A 30 -21.06 -3.55 -0.17
N PHE A 31 -19.77 -3.49 0.16
CA PHE A 31 -18.72 -2.93 -0.69
C PHE A 31 -17.60 -3.95 -0.89
N THR A 32 -17.31 -4.30 -2.14
CA THR A 32 -16.25 -5.26 -2.53
C THR A 32 -15.34 -4.63 -3.58
N ALA A 33 -14.03 -4.84 -3.50
CA ALA A 33 -13.08 -4.38 -4.52
C ALA A 33 -11.79 -5.20 -4.49
N PHE A 34 -10.96 -5.10 -5.54
CA PHE A 34 -9.70 -5.84 -5.64
C PHE A 34 -8.53 -5.16 -4.90
N ASN A 35 -8.65 -3.86 -4.63
CA ASN A 35 -7.65 -3.09 -3.91
C ASN A 35 -8.31 -2.04 -2.99
N GLN A 36 -7.54 -1.54 -2.02
CA GLN A 36 -8.03 -0.57 -1.03
C GLN A 36 -8.46 0.76 -1.65
N LYS A 37 -7.83 1.21 -2.75
CA LYS A 37 -8.16 2.47 -3.42
C LYS A 37 -9.54 2.41 -4.09
N GLU A 38 -9.85 1.28 -4.74
CA GLU A 38 -11.17 1.02 -5.32
C GLU A 38 -12.23 0.85 -4.25
N LEU A 39 -11.92 0.11 -3.16
CA LEU A 39 -12.83 -0.03 -2.02
C LEU A 39 -13.18 1.35 -1.43
N ALA A 40 -12.17 2.20 -1.25
CA ALA A 40 -12.33 3.58 -0.81
C ALA A 40 -13.18 4.42 -1.78
N GLY A 41 -13.05 4.18 -3.08
CA GLY A 41 -13.93 4.76 -4.10
C GLY A 41 -15.39 4.36 -3.89
N LYS A 42 -15.67 3.05 -3.78
CA LYS A 42 -17.02 2.52 -3.60
C LYS A 42 -17.68 2.96 -2.30
N ILE A 43 -16.92 2.97 -1.21
CA ILE A 43 -17.40 3.47 0.08
C ILE A 43 -17.77 4.95 -0.01
N ARG A 44 -16.99 5.78 -0.71
CA ARG A 44 -17.31 7.21 -0.90
C ARG A 44 -18.51 7.44 -1.82
N GLU A 45 -18.72 6.54 -2.79
CA GLU A 45 -19.90 6.60 -3.66
C GLU A 45 -21.19 6.26 -2.88
N GLY A 46 -21.08 5.42 -1.84
CA GLY A 46 -22.20 5.05 -0.98
C GLY A 46 -23.26 4.19 -1.67
N LYS A 47 -22.95 3.63 -2.84
CA LYS A 47 -23.84 2.75 -3.59
C LYS A 47 -23.53 1.29 -3.30
N PHE A 48 -24.54 0.56 -2.87
CA PHE A 48 -24.52 -0.88 -2.66
C PHE A 48 -25.84 -1.46 -3.21
N ARG A 49 -25.88 -2.78 -3.43
CA ARG A 49 -27.08 -3.45 -3.93
C ARG A 49 -28.13 -3.54 -2.82
N ARG A 50 -29.42 -3.63 -3.15
CA ARG A 50 -30.46 -3.98 -2.17
C ARG A 50 -30.16 -5.37 -1.59
N ILE A 51 -30.49 -5.61 -0.33
CA ILE A 51 -30.52 -6.98 0.22
C ILE A 51 -31.51 -7.86 -0.58
N PRO A 52 -31.41 -9.19 -0.55
CA PRO A 52 -32.32 -10.08 -1.28
C PRO A 52 -33.80 -9.80 -1.00
N TYR A 53 -34.67 -9.91 -2.02
CA TYR A 53 -36.12 -9.61 -1.92
C TYR A 53 -36.92 -10.53 -0.99
N ARG A 54 -36.32 -11.62 -0.49
CA ARG A 54 -36.90 -12.45 0.56
C ARG A 54 -36.96 -11.76 1.92
N TYR A 55 -36.22 -10.66 2.10
CA TYR A 55 -36.25 -9.82 3.29
C TYR A 55 -37.17 -8.63 3.07
N SER A 56 -37.81 -8.19 4.16
CA SER A 56 -38.78 -7.10 4.13
C SER A 56 -38.14 -5.77 3.74
N ASP A 57 -38.95 -4.85 3.21
CA ASP A 57 -38.50 -3.53 2.82
C ASP A 57 -38.06 -2.71 4.04
N GLU A 58 -38.73 -2.89 5.18
CA GLU A 58 -38.39 -2.23 6.44
C GLU A 58 -36.98 -2.60 6.91
N LEU A 59 -36.58 -3.86 6.75
CA LEU A 59 -35.22 -4.32 7.08
C LEU A 59 -34.19 -3.71 6.12
N ASN A 60 -34.51 -3.67 4.83
CA ASN A 60 -33.66 -3.02 3.85
C ASN A 60 -33.47 -1.53 4.18
N ASP A 61 -34.54 -0.85 4.57
CA ASP A 61 -34.55 0.57 4.85
C ASP A 61 -33.74 0.94 6.09
N ILE A 62 -33.82 0.15 7.16
CA ILE A 62 -32.97 0.39 8.34
C ILE A 62 -31.49 0.16 8.02
N ILE A 63 -31.14 -0.91 7.30
CA ILE A 63 -29.75 -1.16 6.86
C ILE A 63 -29.27 -0.02 5.95
N THR A 64 -30.13 0.48 5.06
CA THR A 64 -29.80 1.58 4.16
C THR A 64 -29.53 2.88 4.91
N ARG A 65 -30.32 3.18 5.95
CA ARG A 65 -30.07 4.34 6.82
C ARG A 65 -28.79 4.20 7.64
N MET A 66 -28.45 2.99 8.11
CA MET A 66 -27.19 2.73 8.83
C MET A 66 -25.96 2.91 7.93
N LEU A 67 -26.08 2.58 6.64
CA LEU A 67 -25.04 2.74 5.62
C LEU A 67 -25.08 4.11 4.93
N ASN A 68 -25.60 5.15 5.59
CA ASN A 68 -25.59 6.50 5.06
C ASN A 68 -24.19 7.12 5.16
N LEU A 69 -23.73 7.75 4.06
CA LEU A 69 -22.43 8.42 3.99
C LEU A 69 -22.24 9.49 5.06
N LYS A 70 -23.32 10.19 5.38
CA LYS A 70 -23.37 11.23 6.39
C LYS A 70 -23.78 10.59 7.72
N ASP A 71 -22.89 10.67 8.71
CA ASP A 71 -23.06 10.11 10.05
C ASP A 71 -24.31 10.61 10.78
N TYR A 72 -24.66 11.89 10.63
CA TYR A 72 -25.86 12.49 11.23
C TYR A 72 -27.18 12.00 10.61
N HIS A 73 -27.16 11.36 9.43
CA HIS A 73 -28.34 10.69 8.87
C HIS A 73 -28.45 9.21 9.30
N ARG A 74 -27.41 8.66 9.93
CA ARG A 74 -27.47 7.31 10.50
C ARG A 74 -28.33 7.35 11.76
N PRO A 75 -29.18 6.35 12.00
CA PRO A 75 -30.00 6.33 13.20
C PRO A 75 -29.15 6.18 14.46
N SER A 76 -29.63 6.63 15.60
CA SER A 76 -29.02 6.30 16.90
C SER A 76 -29.35 4.86 17.30
N VAL A 77 -28.70 4.36 18.35
CA VAL A 77 -29.01 3.02 18.89
C VAL A 77 -30.44 3.01 19.43
N GLU A 78 -30.87 4.07 20.10
CA GLU A 78 -32.22 4.23 20.62
C GLU A 78 -33.26 4.16 19.50
N GLU A 79 -33.05 4.90 18.41
CA GLU A 79 -33.93 4.88 17.23
C GLU A 79 -33.99 3.50 16.56
N ILE A 80 -32.89 2.73 16.59
CA ILE A 80 -32.88 1.35 16.07
C ILE A 80 -33.70 0.44 17.00
N LEU A 81 -33.53 0.55 18.31
CA LEU A 81 -34.23 -0.28 19.30
C LEU A 81 -35.73 0.00 19.36
N GLU A 82 -36.14 1.23 19.06
CA GLU A 82 -37.55 1.63 18.91
C GLU A 82 -38.18 1.18 17.59
N ASN A 83 -37.41 0.59 16.68
CA ASN A 83 -37.93 0.13 15.40
C ASN A 83 -38.98 -0.99 15.60
N PRO A 84 -40.16 -0.91 14.96
CA PRO A 84 -41.21 -1.93 15.10
C PRO A 84 -40.76 -3.36 14.82
N LEU A 85 -39.72 -3.57 14.01
CA LEU A 85 -39.17 -4.89 13.71
C LEU A 85 -38.59 -5.60 14.94
N ILE A 86 -38.08 -4.85 15.92
CA ILE A 86 -37.38 -5.41 17.09
C ILE A 86 -37.88 -4.88 18.43
N ALA A 87 -38.74 -3.86 18.45
CA ALA A 87 -39.21 -3.21 19.69
C ALA A 87 -39.82 -4.21 20.69
N ASP A 88 -40.67 -5.14 20.21
CA ASP A 88 -41.30 -6.15 21.06
C ASP A 88 -40.27 -7.13 21.65
N LEU A 89 -39.30 -7.58 20.84
CA LEU A 89 -38.21 -8.45 21.28
C LEU A 89 -37.30 -7.76 22.30
N VAL A 90 -37.03 -6.47 22.08
CA VAL A 90 -36.24 -5.63 23.01
C VAL A 90 -36.96 -5.51 24.34
N ALA A 91 -38.27 -5.20 24.33
CA ALA A 91 -39.07 -5.12 25.56
C ALA A 91 -39.14 -6.46 26.30
N GLU A 92 -39.19 -7.58 25.57
CA GLU A 92 -39.17 -8.92 26.16
C GLU A 92 -37.81 -9.27 26.79
N GLU A 93 -36.70 -9.01 26.10
CA GLU A 93 -35.36 -9.24 26.67
C GLU A 93 -35.05 -8.29 27.84
N GLN A 94 -35.55 -7.06 27.83
CA GLN A 94 -35.43 -6.14 28.97
C GLN A 94 -36.17 -6.65 30.21
N ARG A 95 -37.35 -7.27 30.04
CA ARG A 95 -38.09 -7.93 31.13
C ARG A 95 -37.36 -9.17 31.66
N ARG A 96 -36.66 -9.90 30.79
CA ARG A 96 -35.92 -11.13 31.13
C ARG A 96 -34.55 -10.88 31.77
N ASN A 97 -33.92 -9.76 31.45
CA ASN A 97 -32.60 -9.38 31.96
C ASN A 97 -32.47 -9.37 33.50
N PRO A 98 -33.44 -8.84 34.29
CA PRO A 98 -33.36 -8.90 35.75
C PRO A 98 -33.39 -10.33 36.31
N GLU A 99 -34.11 -11.27 35.69
CA GLU A 99 -34.14 -12.68 36.12
C GLU A 99 -32.81 -13.40 35.87
N ARG A 100 -32.16 -13.11 34.73
CA ARG A 100 -30.82 -13.64 34.42
C ARG A 100 -29.73 -13.03 35.30
N ARG A 101 -29.83 -11.74 35.64
CA ARG A 101 -28.94 -11.13 36.65
C ARG A 101 -29.17 -11.77 38.02
N GLY A 102 -30.43 -11.93 38.46
CA GLY A 102 -30.77 -12.59 39.73
C GLY A 102 -30.24 -14.04 39.83
N ARG A 103 -30.32 -14.83 38.75
CA ARG A 103 -29.74 -16.18 38.69
C ARG A 103 -28.21 -16.21 38.68
N ARG A 104 -27.55 -15.11 38.28
CA ARG A 104 -26.09 -14.92 38.40
C ARG A 104 -25.68 -14.34 39.75
N SER A 105 -26.62 -13.81 40.52
CA SER A 105 -26.42 -13.18 41.83
C SER A 105 -26.58 -14.14 43.01
N GLU A 106 -27.14 -15.34 42.81
CA GLU A 106 -27.02 -16.42 43.78
C GLU A 106 -25.57 -16.92 43.72
N PRO A 107 -24.76 -16.69 44.76
CA PRO A 107 -23.48 -17.35 44.87
C PRO A 107 -23.79 -18.80 45.26
N GLU A 108 -24.14 -19.63 44.28
CA GLU A 108 -23.85 -21.05 44.43
C GLU A 108 -22.36 -21.13 44.73
N LYS A 109 -22.05 -21.60 45.95
CA LYS A 109 -20.70 -21.94 46.40
C LYS A 109 -20.15 -23.03 45.48
N LEU A 110 -19.69 -22.65 44.29
CA LEU A 110 -18.82 -23.45 43.47
C LEU A 110 -17.48 -23.46 44.19
N GLN A 111 -17.29 -24.56 44.92
CA GLN A 111 -16.04 -24.94 45.52
C GLN A 111 -14.98 -25.00 44.39
N ASP A 112 -13.92 -24.21 44.59
CA ASP A 112 -12.62 -24.28 43.93
C ASP A 112 -12.53 -24.01 42.40
N SER A 113 -12.58 -22.73 42.01
CA SER A 113 -12.18 -22.24 40.69
C SER A 113 -10.84 -21.48 40.72
N SER A 114 -9.82 -22.05 41.37
CA SER A 114 -8.43 -21.59 41.29
C SER A 114 -7.75 -21.83 39.93
N PRO A 115 -7.89 -23.00 39.25
CA PRO A 115 -7.15 -23.27 38.00
C PRO A 115 -7.68 -22.52 36.78
N VAL A 116 -9.00 -22.31 36.67
CA VAL A 116 -9.62 -21.64 35.50
C VAL A 116 -9.21 -20.18 35.39
N LEU A 117 -9.08 -19.47 36.53
CA LEU A 117 -8.64 -18.08 36.55
C LEU A 117 -7.15 -17.95 36.17
N GLY A 118 -6.33 -18.94 36.56
CA GLY A 118 -4.92 -19.02 36.16
C GLY A 118 -4.76 -19.27 34.66
N GLU A 119 -5.53 -20.19 34.09
CA GLU A 119 -5.54 -20.47 32.65
C GLU A 119 -5.99 -19.26 31.82
N LEU A 120 -7.00 -18.52 32.29
CA LEU A 120 -7.47 -17.31 31.62
C LEU A 120 -6.41 -16.20 31.62
N LYS A 121 -5.74 -15.95 32.76
CA LYS A 121 -4.63 -14.99 32.84
C LYS A 121 -3.46 -15.37 31.93
N LEU A 122 -3.16 -16.67 31.83
CA LEU A 122 -2.11 -17.16 30.93
C LEU A 122 -2.49 -16.94 29.45
N LYS A 123 -3.74 -17.23 29.08
CA LYS A 123 -4.25 -16.98 27.72
C LYS A 123 -4.25 -15.48 27.38
N GLU A 124 -4.63 -14.62 28.33
CA GLU A 124 -4.59 -13.18 28.16
C GLU A 124 -3.15 -12.70 27.89
N LEU A 125 -2.19 -13.19 28.67
CA LEU A 125 -0.78 -12.85 28.48
C LEU A 125 -0.26 -13.33 27.10
N GLN A 126 -0.62 -14.54 26.68
CA GLN A 126 -0.27 -15.07 25.36
C GLN A 126 -0.86 -14.25 24.22
N LEU A 127 -2.12 -13.80 24.35
CA LEU A 127 -2.76 -12.93 23.37
C LEU A 127 -2.05 -11.58 23.28
N GLN A 128 -1.74 -10.95 24.42
CA GLN A 128 -1.00 -9.70 24.44
C GLN A 128 0.40 -9.81 23.81
N GLU A 129 1.12 -10.92 24.06
CA GLU A 129 2.43 -11.15 23.46
C GLU A 129 2.32 -11.34 21.93
N ARG A 130 1.31 -12.09 21.47
CA ARG A 130 1.03 -12.27 20.04
C ARG A 130 0.68 -10.95 19.37
N GLU A 131 -0.13 -10.11 20.00
CA GLU A 131 -0.46 -8.77 19.49
C GLU A 131 0.78 -7.88 19.38
N ARG A 132 1.65 -7.87 20.39
CA ARG A 132 2.92 -7.14 20.34
C ARG A 132 3.82 -7.66 19.21
N ALA A 133 3.91 -8.97 19.03
CA ALA A 133 4.71 -9.57 17.96
C ALA A 133 4.18 -9.21 16.57
N LEU A 134 2.85 -9.19 16.39
CA LEU A 134 2.22 -8.77 15.14
C LEU A 134 2.47 -7.29 14.86
N LYS A 135 2.31 -6.43 15.86
CA LYS A 135 2.59 -4.99 15.75
C LYS A 135 4.05 -4.71 15.36
N ALA A 136 5.00 -5.38 16.01
CA ALA A 136 6.42 -5.25 15.68
C ALA A 136 6.73 -5.74 14.25
N ARG A 137 6.03 -6.77 13.76
CA ARG A 137 6.17 -7.23 12.37
C ARG A 137 5.61 -6.20 11.39
N GLU A 138 4.47 -5.61 11.70
CA GLU A 138 3.83 -4.57 10.89
C GLU A 138 4.74 -3.34 10.76
N GLU A 139 5.28 -2.84 11.87
CA GLU A 139 6.23 -1.72 11.88
C GLU A 139 7.47 -2.00 11.02
N ARG A 140 8.02 -3.23 11.08
CA ARG A 140 9.15 -3.64 10.22
C ARG A 140 8.79 -3.66 8.74
N LEU A 141 7.57 -4.08 8.41
CA LEU A 141 7.11 -4.09 7.02
C LEU A 141 6.92 -2.66 6.53
N GLU A 142 6.31 -1.79 7.33
CA GLU A 142 6.13 -0.38 6.99
C GLU A 142 7.49 0.33 6.79
N GLN A 143 8.48 0.04 7.63
CA GLN A 143 9.83 0.57 7.45
C GLN A 143 10.45 0.12 6.12
N LYS A 144 10.32 -1.17 5.77
CA LYS A 144 10.81 -1.70 4.49
C LYS A 144 10.08 -1.07 3.29
N GLU A 145 8.77 -0.85 3.39
CA GLU A 145 8.01 -0.17 2.34
C GLU A 145 8.49 1.26 2.13
N ARG A 146 8.78 1.99 3.21
CA ARG A 146 9.37 3.34 3.12
C ARG A 146 10.75 3.31 2.46
N GLU A 147 11.61 2.37 2.83
CA GLU A 147 12.94 2.21 2.21
C GLU A 147 12.83 1.86 0.72
N LEU A 148 11.92 0.97 0.34
CA LEU A 148 11.67 0.60 -1.04
C LEU A 148 11.14 1.77 -1.86
N CYS A 149 10.20 2.55 -1.32
CA CYS A 149 9.67 3.76 -1.96
C CYS A 149 10.79 4.79 -2.26
N VAL A 150 11.70 5.02 -1.31
CA VAL A 150 12.86 5.90 -1.54
C VAL A 150 13.77 5.33 -2.62
N ARG A 151 14.02 4.02 -2.61
CA ARG A 151 14.89 3.35 -3.58
C ARG A 151 14.30 3.39 -4.99
N GLU A 152 12.99 3.20 -5.10
CA GLU A 152 12.23 3.28 -6.35
C GLU A 152 12.33 4.69 -6.93
N ARG A 153 12.06 5.73 -6.13
CA ARG A 153 12.20 7.13 -6.57
C ARG A 153 13.60 7.46 -7.09
N LEU A 154 14.63 6.99 -6.38
CA LEU A 154 16.03 7.18 -6.84
C LEU A 154 16.33 6.43 -8.14
N ALA A 155 15.69 5.28 -8.36
CA ALA A 155 15.83 4.52 -9.60
C ALA A 155 15.11 5.24 -10.76
N GLU A 156 13.89 5.71 -10.53
CA GLU A 156 13.11 6.53 -11.48
C GLU A 156 13.88 7.78 -11.89
N ASP A 157 14.44 8.53 -10.92
CA ASP A 157 15.26 9.71 -11.21
C ASP A 157 16.49 9.39 -12.06
N LYS A 158 17.14 8.24 -11.82
CA LYS A 158 18.28 7.78 -12.63
C LYS A 158 17.83 7.41 -14.04
N LEU A 159 16.67 6.76 -14.16
CA LEU A 159 16.10 6.37 -15.44
C LEU A 159 15.69 7.61 -16.25
N ALA A 160 14.98 8.56 -15.66
CA ALA A 160 14.62 9.83 -16.29
C ALA A 160 15.84 10.63 -16.78
N ARG A 161 16.93 10.65 -15.99
CA ARG A 161 18.20 11.25 -16.43
C ARG A 161 18.80 10.54 -17.64
N ALA A 162 18.79 9.20 -17.64
CA ALA A 162 19.29 8.42 -18.76
C ALA A 162 18.46 8.64 -20.03
N GLU A 163 17.13 8.66 -19.92
CA GLU A 163 16.21 8.96 -21.02
C GLU A 163 16.45 10.35 -21.59
N SER A 164 16.61 11.37 -20.73
CA SER A 164 16.93 12.73 -21.16
C SER A 164 18.26 12.81 -21.92
N LEU A 165 19.30 12.10 -21.44
CA LEU A 165 20.58 12.02 -22.14
C LEU A 165 20.46 11.34 -23.51
N LEU A 166 19.69 10.24 -23.60
CA LEU A 166 19.44 9.54 -24.85
C LEU A 166 18.69 10.44 -25.85
N LYS A 167 17.68 11.18 -25.38
CA LYS A 167 16.92 12.13 -26.20
C LYS A 167 17.80 13.29 -26.70
N ASN A 168 18.67 13.82 -25.85
CA ASN A 168 19.62 14.86 -26.25
C ASN A 168 20.63 14.32 -27.28
N TYR A 169 21.11 13.09 -27.10
CA TYR A 169 22.02 12.45 -28.05
C TYR A 169 21.36 12.20 -29.41
N SER A 170 20.11 11.72 -29.44
CA SER A 170 19.38 11.51 -30.70
C SER A 170 19.16 12.83 -31.43
N LEU A 171 18.79 13.89 -30.72
CA LEU A 171 18.60 15.23 -31.30
C LEU A 171 19.91 15.79 -31.87
N LEU A 172 21.03 15.60 -31.16
CA LEU A 172 22.35 16.03 -31.63
C LEU A 172 22.81 15.22 -32.86
N LYS A 173 22.46 13.94 -32.93
CA LYS A 173 22.73 13.07 -34.07
C LYS A 173 21.92 13.51 -35.30
N GLU A 174 20.63 13.82 -35.13
CA GLU A 174 19.78 14.37 -36.18
C GLU A 174 20.29 15.73 -36.67
N GLN A 175 20.67 16.63 -35.76
CA GLN A 175 21.24 17.93 -36.12
C GLN A 175 22.56 17.79 -36.90
N LYS A 176 23.45 16.87 -36.51
CA LYS A 176 24.67 16.57 -37.27
C LYS A 176 24.39 15.97 -38.64
N PHE A 177 23.39 15.10 -38.74
CA PHE A 177 22.98 14.52 -40.01
C PHE A 177 22.44 15.61 -40.96
N LEU A 178 21.63 16.53 -40.45
CA LEU A 178 21.14 17.70 -41.21
C LEU A 178 22.28 18.66 -41.60
N CYS A 179 23.25 18.88 -40.72
CA CYS A 179 24.42 19.73 -41.01
C CYS A 179 25.36 19.12 -42.06
N LEU A 180 25.45 17.79 -42.13
CA LEU A 180 26.23 17.06 -43.15
C LEU A 180 25.50 16.93 -44.50
N ALA A 181 24.17 17.03 -44.51
CA ALA A 181 23.38 17.06 -45.74
C ALA A 181 23.44 18.42 -46.46
N SER A 182 23.82 19.48 -45.76
CA SER A 182 24.12 20.80 -46.31
C SER A 182 25.62 20.91 -46.62
N GLY A 183 26.01 20.76 -47.90
CA GLY A 183 27.40 20.94 -48.37
C GLY A 183 27.92 22.38 -48.18
N PRO A 184 29.24 22.60 -48.32
CA PRO A 184 29.97 23.63 -47.56
C PRO A 184 29.90 25.00 -48.21
N GLU A 185 29.46 26.00 -47.46
CA GLU A 185 29.97 27.37 -47.62
C GLU A 185 30.80 27.74 -46.39
N LEU A 186 31.99 28.21 -46.74
CA LEU A 186 33.10 28.64 -45.91
C LEU A 186 32.67 29.72 -44.90
N PHE A 187 32.53 29.39 -43.62
CA PHE A 187 32.59 30.37 -42.55
C PHE A 187 33.34 29.81 -41.34
N ASP A 188 34.46 30.45 -41.02
CA ASP A 188 35.29 30.23 -39.83
C ASP A 188 34.42 30.27 -38.56
N LEU A 189 34.40 29.16 -37.82
CA LEU A 189 33.84 29.14 -36.47
C LEU A 189 34.98 29.03 -35.44
N PRO A 190 35.05 29.92 -34.44
CA PRO A 190 36.15 29.96 -33.50
C PRO A 190 36.18 28.72 -32.62
N SER A 191 37.39 28.17 -32.49
CA SER A 191 37.74 27.13 -31.54
C SER A 191 37.36 27.52 -30.10
N SER A 192 36.28 26.96 -29.57
CA SER A 192 36.11 26.80 -28.11
C SER A 192 34.96 25.85 -27.77
N ILE A 193 35.23 24.55 -27.87
CA ILE A 193 34.53 23.58 -27.01
C ILE A 193 35.33 23.49 -25.72
N ILE A 194 35.01 24.42 -24.80
CA ILE A 194 35.47 24.37 -23.42
C ILE A 194 34.92 23.09 -22.79
N LYS A 195 35.80 22.12 -22.56
CA LYS A 195 35.56 21.02 -21.62
C LYS A 195 35.27 21.66 -20.26
N LYS A 196 34.02 21.61 -19.78
CA LYS A 196 33.71 21.92 -18.37
C LYS A 196 34.39 20.87 -17.50
N LYS A 197 35.63 21.17 -17.11
CA LYS A 197 36.39 20.46 -16.09
C LYS A 197 35.74 20.81 -14.75
N VAL A 198 35.00 19.86 -14.19
CA VAL A 198 34.49 19.98 -12.82
C VAL A 198 35.69 19.88 -11.89
N HIS A 199 36.05 20.97 -11.23
CA HIS A 199 37.07 20.97 -10.19
C HIS A 199 36.51 20.29 -8.95
N PHE A 200 37.05 19.12 -8.60
CA PHE A 200 37.03 18.65 -7.23
C PHE A 200 38.20 19.33 -6.51
N SER A 201 37.89 20.14 -5.50
CA SER A 201 38.84 20.69 -4.54
C SER A 201 39.35 19.55 -3.66
N GLY A 202 40.53 19.04 -3.98
CA GLY A 202 41.34 18.14 -3.17
C GLY A 202 42.79 18.60 -3.27
N GLU A 203 43.40 18.82 -2.12
CA GLU A 203 44.62 19.58 -1.92
C GLU A 203 45.88 18.95 -2.55
N SER A 204 46.80 19.84 -2.95
CA SER A 204 48.26 19.73 -2.85
C SER A 204 49.09 18.85 -3.81
N LYS A 205 49.92 19.58 -4.57
CA LYS A 205 51.33 19.36 -4.97
C LYS A 205 51.67 18.74 -6.34
N GLU A 206 52.23 19.65 -7.15
CA GLU A 206 53.43 19.53 -7.99
C GLU A 206 53.33 19.03 -9.46
N ASN A 207 53.99 19.84 -10.30
CA ASN A 207 54.12 19.79 -11.74
C ASN A 207 54.78 18.50 -12.26
N VAL A 208 54.49 18.11 -13.51
CA VAL A 208 55.47 18.08 -14.62
C VAL A 208 54.78 17.55 -15.90
N MET A 209 54.89 18.35 -16.97
CA MET A 209 54.68 17.94 -18.35
C MET A 209 55.67 16.84 -18.73
N ARG A 210 55.18 15.65 -19.09
CA ARG A 210 55.91 14.69 -19.93
C ARG A 210 55.00 14.17 -21.04
N SER A 211 55.46 14.38 -22.27
CA SER A 211 54.92 13.88 -23.51
C SER A 211 55.27 12.40 -23.66
N GLU A 212 54.29 11.49 -23.58
CA GLU A 212 54.40 10.14 -24.18
C GLU A 212 53.02 9.65 -24.65
N ASN A 213 52.88 9.56 -25.98
CA ASN A 213 51.62 9.37 -26.70
C ASN A 213 51.29 7.88 -26.94
N SER A 214 51.56 6.99 -25.97
CA SER A 214 51.43 5.52 -26.15
C SER A 214 50.52 4.80 -25.14
N GLU A 215 50.31 5.34 -23.92
CA GLU A 215 49.52 4.64 -22.87
C GLU A 215 47.99 4.86 -22.93
N SER A 216 47.52 5.88 -23.67
CA SER A 216 46.10 6.25 -23.71
C SER A 216 45.21 5.21 -24.44
N LEU A 217 45.79 4.40 -25.33
CA LEU A 217 45.06 3.40 -26.10
C LEU A 217 44.81 2.10 -25.32
N LEU A 218 45.74 1.73 -24.43
CA LEU A 218 45.65 0.53 -23.58
C LEU A 218 44.63 0.72 -22.46
N THR A 219 44.58 1.92 -21.88
CA THR A 219 43.61 2.28 -20.82
C THR A 219 42.17 2.36 -21.35
N SER A 220 41.97 2.80 -22.59
CA SER A 220 40.64 2.83 -23.24
C SER A 220 40.09 1.42 -23.53
N LYS A 221 40.93 0.52 -24.05
CA LYS A 221 40.55 -0.89 -24.27
C LYS A 221 40.22 -1.62 -22.96
N SER A 222 40.96 -1.33 -21.87
CA SER A 222 40.69 -1.88 -20.54
C SER A 222 39.35 -1.38 -19.95
N LYS A 223 39.08 -0.08 -20.04
CA LYS A 223 37.79 0.52 -19.65
C LYS A 223 36.61 -0.03 -20.46
N CYS A 224 36.81 -0.29 -21.76
CA CYS A 224 35.79 -0.90 -22.62
C CYS A 224 35.48 -2.36 -22.21
N LYS A 225 36.51 -3.13 -21.83
CA LYS A 225 36.32 -4.49 -21.28
C LYS A 225 35.56 -4.48 -19.95
N ASP A 226 35.86 -3.52 -19.07
CA ASP A 226 35.16 -3.37 -17.80
C ASP A 226 33.68 -2.98 -17.98
N LEU A 227 33.39 -2.06 -18.90
CA LEU A 227 32.02 -1.68 -19.26
C LEU A 227 31.22 -2.87 -19.83
N LYS A 228 31.83 -3.69 -20.70
CA LYS A 228 31.19 -4.91 -21.21
C LYS A 228 30.86 -5.92 -20.11
N LYS A 229 31.77 -6.13 -19.16
CA LYS A 229 31.53 -6.99 -17.98
C LYS A 229 30.38 -6.46 -17.12
N ARG A 230 30.34 -5.15 -16.89
CA ARG A 230 29.26 -4.49 -16.12
C ARG A 230 27.90 -4.58 -16.83
N LEU A 231 27.87 -4.40 -18.15
CA LEU A 231 26.66 -4.56 -18.95
C LEU A 231 26.14 -5.99 -18.90
N HIS A 232 27.02 -6.98 -19.08
CA HIS A 232 26.66 -8.39 -18.97
C HIS A 232 26.13 -8.76 -17.57
N ALA A 233 26.79 -8.27 -16.51
CA ALA A 233 26.30 -8.45 -15.15
C ALA A 233 24.94 -7.78 -14.90
N ALA A 234 24.67 -6.63 -15.51
CA ALA A 234 23.38 -5.96 -15.43
C ALA A 234 22.28 -6.76 -16.16
N GLN A 235 22.59 -7.32 -17.34
CA GLN A 235 21.67 -8.16 -18.10
C GLN A 235 21.30 -9.45 -17.33
N LEU A 236 22.27 -10.12 -16.72
CA LEU A 236 22.01 -11.29 -15.87
C LEU A 236 21.11 -10.95 -14.68
N ARG A 237 21.31 -9.79 -14.04
CA ARG A 237 20.44 -9.33 -12.95
C ARG A 237 19.03 -9.03 -13.43
N ALA A 238 18.87 -8.39 -14.59
CA ALA A 238 17.57 -8.11 -15.18
C ALA A 238 16.82 -9.41 -15.52
N GLN A 239 17.52 -10.40 -16.05
CA GLN A 239 16.96 -11.73 -16.32
C GLN A 239 16.51 -12.43 -15.03
N ALA A 240 17.36 -12.44 -14.00
CA ALA A 240 17.01 -13.01 -12.70
C ALA A 240 15.79 -12.33 -12.06
N LEU A 241 15.69 -10.99 -12.16
CA LEU A 241 14.52 -10.25 -11.69
C LEU A 241 13.25 -10.61 -12.48
N SER A 242 13.35 -10.74 -13.80
CA SER A 242 12.22 -11.18 -14.64
C SER A 242 11.75 -12.59 -14.29
N ASP A 243 12.66 -13.52 -14.01
CA ASP A 243 12.33 -14.89 -13.60
C ASP A 243 11.69 -14.94 -12.20
N ILE A 244 12.15 -14.09 -11.28
CA ILE A 244 11.51 -13.89 -9.98
C ILE A 244 10.09 -13.35 -10.19
N GLU A 245 9.91 -12.31 -10.99
CA GLU A 245 8.60 -11.67 -11.24
C GLU A 245 7.59 -12.66 -11.82
N LYS A 246 8.00 -13.51 -12.79
CA LYS A 246 7.18 -14.60 -13.34
C LYS A 246 6.79 -15.63 -12.27
N ASN A 247 7.72 -16.01 -11.40
CA ASN A 247 7.47 -16.97 -10.33
C ASN A 247 6.56 -16.42 -9.21
N TYR A 248 6.63 -15.12 -8.93
CA TYR A 248 5.76 -14.45 -7.95
C TYR A 248 4.35 -14.20 -8.51
N GLN A 249 4.20 -13.90 -9.80
CA GLN A 249 2.90 -13.84 -10.48
C GLN A 249 2.14 -15.18 -10.39
N LEU A 250 2.84 -16.31 -10.51
CA LEU A 250 2.26 -17.65 -10.36
C LEU A 250 1.82 -17.97 -8.91
N LYS A 251 2.61 -17.54 -7.91
CA LYS A 251 2.25 -17.72 -6.48
C LYS A 251 1.10 -16.81 -6.04
N SER A 252 1.00 -15.61 -6.59
CA SER A 252 -0.15 -14.71 -6.37
C SER A 252 -1.48 -15.37 -6.79
N ARG A 253 -1.51 -16.06 -7.94
CA ARG A 253 -2.71 -16.80 -8.39
C ARG A 253 -3.08 -18.01 -7.53
N GLN A 254 -2.12 -18.68 -6.89
CA GLN A 254 -2.42 -19.78 -5.97
C GLN A 254 -2.88 -19.31 -4.58
N ILE A 255 -2.50 -18.09 -4.17
CA ILE A 255 -2.87 -17.54 -2.86
C ILE A 255 -4.26 -16.87 -2.88
N LEU A 256 -4.79 -16.47 -4.03
CA LEU A 256 -6.18 -16.01 -4.17
C LEU A 256 -7.24 -17.15 -4.13
N GLY A 257 -6.81 -18.40 -3.94
CA GLY A 257 -7.68 -19.58 -3.86
C GLY A 257 -7.97 -20.10 -2.44
N MET A 258 -7.57 -19.38 -1.39
CA MET A 258 -7.94 -19.74 -0.01
C MET A 258 -8.67 -18.59 0.68
N ARG A 259 -10.00 -18.65 0.55
CA ARG A 259 -11.05 -18.03 1.38
C ARG A 259 -10.94 -16.53 1.64
#